data_AF-A0A2H0QKA9-F1
#
_entry.id   AF-A0A2H0QKA9-F1
#
_cell.length_a   1.000
_cell.length_b   1.000
_cell.length_c   1.000
_cell.angle_alpha   90.00
_cell.angle_beta   90.00
_cell.angle_gamma   90.00
#
_symmetry.space_group_name_H-M   'P 1'
#
loop_
_entity.id
_entity.type
_entity.pdbx_description
1 polymer ?
#
loop_
_entity_poly.entity_id
_entity_poly.type
_entity_poly.pdbx_seq_one_letter_code
_entity_poly.pdbx_strand_id
1 'polypeptide(L)'
;MKFFILVLASLNFAYASDPTLCGGALGKRHIYGNGFVARTATVSTDSFVDYDAQVCDRAIVEEGSRIEGSSRVYGRARIGKNVVVSGHAEVYGRAKAFGTSLVVIADQAQVFGNARVYGNAAVFEDAKLFGEATMIGHSKLCGQSQIKDEMVIVSTELCDKDLPEVGALPEPILVITSPVDGFATIATTVDVEVTTQVDLNLVNANGIYCTSTGAQTYFCQAVPLNMGENTISVEGVDSDFRSTGIKAIKVTRN
;
A
#
# COMPACT_ATOMS: atom_id res chain seq x y z
N MET A 1 60.87 -44.35 -19.02
CA MET A 1 59.73 -44.13 -18.11
C MET A 1 59.40 -42.63 -18.13
N LYS A 2 58.31 -42.22 -18.78
CA LYS A 2 57.86 -40.82 -18.80
C LYS A 2 56.83 -40.64 -17.69
N PHE A 3 57.15 -39.78 -16.73
CA PHE A 3 56.24 -39.37 -15.67
C PHE A 3 55.10 -38.52 -16.26
N PHE A 4 53.86 -38.96 -16.06
CA PHE A 4 52.66 -38.15 -16.31
C PHE A 4 52.37 -37.39 -15.02
N ILE A 5 52.63 -36.08 -15.00
CA ILE A 5 52.22 -35.20 -13.91
C ILE A 5 50.77 -34.83 -14.18
N LEU A 6 49.85 -35.40 -13.40
CA LEU A 6 48.44 -35.03 -13.40
C LEU A 6 48.30 -33.71 -12.63
N VAL A 7 48.20 -32.59 -13.36
CA VAL A 7 47.88 -31.30 -12.74
C VAL A 7 46.39 -31.31 -12.37
N LEU A 8 46.12 -31.45 -11.07
CA LEU A 8 44.81 -31.17 -10.50
C LEU A 8 44.49 -29.68 -10.73
N ALA A 9 43.73 -29.40 -11.78
CA ALA A 9 43.07 -28.11 -11.92
C ALA A 9 42.05 -27.99 -10.79
N SER A 10 42.41 -27.23 -9.75
CA SER A 10 41.45 -26.75 -8.77
C SER A 10 40.34 -26.03 -9.53
N LEU A 11 39.13 -26.60 -9.52
CA LEU A 11 37.91 -25.96 -9.99
C LEU A 11 37.69 -24.71 -9.14
N ASN A 12 38.27 -23.60 -9.57
CA ASN A 12 37.87 -22.28 -9.12
C ASN A 12 36.41 -22.12 -9.56
N PHE A 13 35.47 -22.38 -8.65
CA PHE A 13 34.11 -21.86 -8.77
C PHE A 13 34.23 -20.34 -8.73
N ALA A 14 34.50 -19.75 -9.90
CA ALA A 14 34.50 -18.32 -10.07
C ALA A 14 33.08 -17.84 -9.77
N TYR A 15 32.92 -17.17 -8.63
CA TYR A 15 31.76 -16.32 -8.33
C TYR A 15 31.79 -15.15 -9.32
N ALA A 16 31.45 -15.41 -10.57
CA ALA A 16 31.28 -14.35 -11.55
C ALA A 16 30.06 -13.53 -11.12
N SER A 17 30.26 -12.23 -10.95
CA SER A 17 29.18 -11.27 -10.78
C SER A 17 28.37 -11.23 -12.07
N ASP A 18 27.15 -11.75 -12.05
CA ASP A 18 26.19 -11.58 -13.14
C ASP A 18 25.52 -10.20 -12.99
N PRO A 19 25.73 -9.25 -13.91
CA PRO A 19 25.18 -7.90 -13.79
C PRO A 19 23.64 -7.88 -13.81
N THR A 20 22.99 -8.94 -14.30
CA THR A 20 21.53 -9.07 -14.32
C THR A 20 20.93 -9.45 -12.96
N LEU A 21 21.77 -9.98 -12.06
CA LEU A 21 21.36 -10.47 -10.74
C LEU A 21 21.76 -9.47 -9.66
N CYS A 22 20.77 -8.84 -9.03
CA CYS A 22 20.97 -7.85 -7.97
C CYS A 22 22.02 -6.77 -8.33
N GLY A 23 22.05 -6.34 -9.60
CA GLY A 23 23.01 -5.35 -10.09
C GLY A 23 24.48 -5.77 -10.02
N GLY A 24 24.77 -7.08 -10.17
CA GLY A 24 26.14 -7.61 -10.09
C GLY A 24 26.60 -7.94 -8.67
N ALA A 25 25.69 -7.99 -7.70
CA ALA A 25 26.04 -8.38 -6.34
C ALA A 25 26.63 -9.80 -6.31
N LEU A 26 27.57 -10.06 -5.40
CA LEU A 26 28.00 -11.42 -5.12
C LEU A 26 26.89 -12.16 -4.37
N GLY A 27 26.62 -13.39 -4.76
CA GLY A 27 25.58 -14.22 -4.15
C GLY A 27 25.72 -15.68 -4.51
N LYS A 28 24.72 -16.47 -4.15
CA LYS A 28 24.64 -17.91 -4.41
C LYS A 28 23.24 -18.28 -4.87
N ARG A 29 23.10 -19.48 -5.43
CA ARG A 29 21.80 -20.07 -5.74
C ARG A 29 21.21 -20.68 -4.47
N HIS A 30 19.92 -20.48 -4.24
CA HIS A 30 19.22 -21.04 -3.10
C HIS A 30 19.08 -22.56 -3.26
N ILE A 31 19.18 -23.31 -2.16
CA ILE A 31 19.13 -24.79 -2.21
C ILE A 31 17.78 -25.32 -2.72
N TYR A 32 16.71 -24.53 -2.58
CA TYR A 32 15.37 -24.82 -3.08
C TYR A 32 14.95 -23.78 -4.10
N GLY A 33 14.66 -24.24 -5.32
CA GLY A 33 14.25 -23.43 -6.48
C GLY A 33 15.41 -22.82 -7.27
N ASN A 34 16.65 -22.90 -6.76
CA ASN A 34 17.85 -22.36 -7.37
C ASN A 34 17.91 -20.83 -7.49
N GLY A 35 16.92 -20.03 -7.08
CA GLY A 35 16.95 -18.57 -7.24
C GLY A 35 18.16 -17.86 -6.64
N PHE A 36 18.43 -16.64 -7.11
CA PHE A 36 19.62 -15.90 -6.69
C PHE A 36 19.41 -15.24 -5.33
N VAL A 37 20.36 -15.46 -4.42
CA VAL A 37 20.40 -14.84 -3.10
C VAL A 37 21.73 -14.11 -2.94
N ALA A 38 21.69 -12.78 -2.84
CA ALA A 38 22.85 -11.96 -2.58
C ALA A 38 23.50 -12.36 -1.24
N ARG A 39 24.83 -12.24 -1.14
CA ARG A 39 25.60 -12.57 0.08
C ARG A 39 25.15 -11.77 1.31
N THR A 40 24.56 -10.60 1.08
CA THR A 40 24.04 -9.70 2.11
C THR A 40 22.60 -9.99 2.51
N ALA A 41 21.89 -10.78 1.71
CA ALA A 41 20.51 -11.20 1.98
C ALA A 41 20.50 -12.50 2.79
N THR A 42 19.41 -12.74 3.51
CA THR A 42 19.20 -13.96 4.29
C THR A 42 17.94 -14.66 3.83
N VAL A 43 18.06 -15.92 3.44
CA VAL A 43 16.92 -16.78 3.10
C VAL A 43 17.03 -18.06 3.92
N SER A 44 15.95 -18.44 4.60
CA SER A 44 15.89 -19.64 5.41
C SER A 44 15.83 -20.90 4.55
N THR A 45 16.35 -22.02 5.07
CA THR A 45 16.39 -23.29 4.32
C THR A 45 15.02 -23.89 4.06
N ASP A 46 13.99 -23.52 4.82
CA ASP A 46 12.60 -23.94 4.59
C ASP A 46 11.85 -23.04 3.59
N SER A 47 12.47 -21.96 3.11
CA SER A 47 11.90 -21.08 2.07
C SER A 47 12.23 -21.58 0.66
N PHE A 48 11.43 -21.18 -0.32
CA PHE A 48 11.64 -21.49 -1.74
C PHE A 48 11.98 -20.21 -2.51
N VAL A 49 13.00 -20.25 -3.36
CA VAL A 49 13.34 -19.13 -4.26
C VAL A 49 13.50 -19.70 -5.67
N ASP A 50 12.58 -19.39 -6.56
CA ASP A 50 12.53 -19.88 -7.93
C ASP A 50 13.70 -19.38 -8.78
N TYR A 51 13.98 -20.06 -9.89
CA TYR A 51 15.20 -19.89 -10.67
C TYR A 51 15.42 -18.43 -11.11
N ASP A 52 14.36 -17.75 -11.54
CA ASP A 52 14.40 -16.37 -12.02
C ASP A 52 14.21 -15.32 -10.91
N ALA A 53 13.89 -15.76 -9.70
CA ALA A 53 13.66 -14.87 -8.57
C ALA A 53 14.97 -14.40 -7.95
N GLN A 54 14.94 -13.20 -7.38
CA GLN A 54 16.12 -12.55 -6.80
C GLN A 54 15.83 -11.99 -5.40
N VAL A 55 16.67 -12.36 -4.44
CA VAL A 55 16.68 -11.79 -3.09
C VAL A 55 17.99 -11.03 -2.89
N CYS A 56 17.89 -9.70 -2.82
CA CYS A 56 19.02 -8.77 -2.88
C CYS A 56 19.19 -7.97 -1.58
N ASP A 57 20.24 -7.13 -1.55
CA ASP A 57 20.55 -6.20 -0.46
C ASP A 57 20.52 -6.88 0.91
N ARG A 58 19.81 -6.34 1.90
CA ARG A 58 19.64 -6.89 3.25
C ARG A 58 18.23 -7.45 3.45
N ALA A 59 17.60 -7.92 2.38
CA ALA A 59 16.31 -8.57 2.47
C ALA A 59 16.40 -9.86 3.29
N ILE A 60 15.31 -10.16 4.02
CA ILE A 60 15.16 -11.37 4.82
C ILE A 60 13.91 -12.11 4.35
N VAL A 61 14.06 -13.38 3.98
CA VAL A 61 12.96 -14.29 3.65
C VAL A 61 13.04 -15.50 4.57
N GLU A 62 12.02 -15.72 5.39
CA GLU A 62 12.01 -16.74 6.44
C GLU A 62 10.68 -17.51 6.52
N GLU A 63 10.65 -18.55 7.34
CA GLU A 63 9.43 -19.23 7.79
C GLU A 63 8.51 -19.71 6.65
N GLY A 64 9.03 -20.60 5.81
CA GLY A 64 8.29 -21.28 4.74
C GLY A 64 7.83 -20.39 3.58
N SER A 65 8.35 -19.17 3.46
CA SER A 65 7.94 -18.23 2.40
C SER A 65 8.47 -18.65 1.02
N ARG A 66 7.76 -18.25 -0.03
CA ARG A 66 8.05 -18.64 -1.42
C ARG A 66 8.22 -17.39 -2.28
N ILE A 67 9.37 -17.26 -2.94
CA ILE A 67 9.66 -16.20 -3.90
C ILE A 67 9.75 -16.88 -5.27
N GLU A 68 8.83 -16.55 -6.17
CA GLU A 68 8.56 -17.29 -7.40
C GLU A 68 8.56 -16.38 -8.63
N GLY A 69 8.73 -16.97 -9.82
CA GLY A 69 8.80 -16.22 -11.07
C GLY A 69 9.99 -15.27 -11.12
N SER A 70 9.84 -14.17 -11.86
CA SER A 70 10.84 -13.10 -11.96
C SER A 70 10.73 -12.05 -10.84
N SER A 71 10.19 -12.42 -9.68
CA SER A 71 9.97 -11.50 -8.56
C SER A 71 11.26 -11.09 -7.87
N ARG A 72 11.24 -9.91 -7.23
CA ARG A 72 12.41 -9.30 -6.60
C ARG A 72 12.10 -8.86 -5.17
N VAL A 73 12.90 -9.32 -4.22
CA VAL A 73 12.85 -8.87 -2.83
C VAL A 73 14.17 -8.20 -2.47
N TYR A 74 14.16 -6.92 -2.12
CA TYR A 74 15.40 -6.14 -1.94
C TYR A 74 15.27 -5.02 -0.88
N GLY A 75 16.31 -4.20 -0.74
CA GLY A 75 16.44 -3.23 0.35
C GLY A 75 16.60 -3.89 1.73
N ARG A 76 15.71 -3.56 2.66
CA ARG A 76 15.57 -4.13 4.02
C ARG A 76 14.19 -4.77 4.20
N ALA A 77 13.57 -5.23 3.11
CA ALA A 77 12.30 -5.93 3.16
C ALA A 77 12.39 -7.19 4.03
N ARG A 78 11.31 -7.51 4.74
CA ARG A 78 11.20 -8.72 5.55
C ARG A 78 9.94 -9.48 5.18
N ILE A 79 10.14 -10.72 4.76
CA ILE A 79 9.09 -11.64 4.32
C ILE A 79 9.15 -12.87 5.21
N GLY A 80 8.02 -13.25 5.82
CA GLY A 80 7.97 -14.43 6.68
C GLY A 80 6.56 -14.99 6.81
N LYS A 81 6.42 -16.18 7.40
CA LYS A 81 5.14 -16.80 7.75
C LYS A 81 4.23 -17.01 6.53
N ASN A 82 4.60 -17.96 5.67
CA ASN A 82 3.77 -18.37 4.53
C ASN A 82 3.38 -17.20 3.59
N VAL A 83 4.36 -16.37 3.21
CA VAL A 83 4.15 -15.36 2.17
C VAL A 83 4.58 -15.94 0.83
N VAL A 84 3.78 -15.72 -0.21
CA VAL A 84 4.13 -16.00 -1.60
C VAL A 84 4.31 -14.69 -2.34
N VAL A 85 5.52 -14.46 -2.86
CA VAL A 85 5.80 -13.37 -3.80
C VAL A 85 6.01 -14.00 -5.17
N SER A 86 5.24 -13.62 -6.21
CA SER A 86 5.29 -14.31 -7.50
C SER A 86 5.13 -13.35 -8.70
N GLY A 87 5.27 -13.87 -9.93
CA GLY A 87 5.19 -13.08 -11.15
C GLY A 87 6.42 -12.18 -11.35
N HIS A 88 6.19 -10.89 -11.58
CA HIS A 88 7.18 -9.81 -11.64
C HIS A 88 7.14 -8.91 -10.39
N ALA A 89 6.51 -9.37 -9.31
CA ALA A 89 6.25 -8.54 -8.14
C ALA A 89 7.55 -8.09 -7.44
N GLU A 90 7.48 -6.91 -6.81
CA GLU A 90 8.60 -6.31 -6.11
C GLU A 90 8.26 -5.98 -4.66
N VAL A 91 9.06 -6.47 -3.72
CA VAL A 91 8.96 -6.09 -2.31
C VAL A 91 10.27 -5.49 -1.83
N TYR A 92 10.25 -4.21 -1.47
CA TYR A 92 11.50 -3.48 -1.21
C TYR A 92 11.38 -2.37 -0.15
N GLY A 93 12.45 -1.60 0.05
CA GLY A 93 12.52 -0.59 1.09
C GLY A 93 12.61 -1.23 2.48
N ARG A 94 11.71 -0.89 3.40
CA ARG A 94 11.57 -1.46 4.75
C ARG A 94 10.24 -2.22 4.89
N ALA A 95 9.64 -2.62 3.76
CA ALA A 95 8.37 -3.33 3.73
C ALA A 95 8.40 -4.62 4.56
N LYS A 96 7.27 -4.95 5.15
CA LYS A 96 7.08 -6.15 5.97
C LYS A 96 5.87 -6.91 5.48
N ALA A 97 6.03 -8.19 5.15
CA ALA A 97 4.92 -9.08 4.83
C ALA A 97 4.99 -10.31 5.75
N PHE A 98 3.93 -10.55 6.53
CA PHE A 98 3.86 -11.71 7.42
C PHE A 98 2.44 -12.30 7.49
N GLY A 99 2.27 -13.55 7.07
CA GLY A 99 0.98 -14.23 7.16
C GLY A 99 0.67 -14.76 8.56
N THR A 100 -0.62 -14.83 8.89
CA THR A 100 -1.10 -15.80 9.89
C THR A 100 -1.65 -17.06 9.21
N SER A 101 -2.06 -16.97 7.95
CA SER A 101 -2.31 -18.13 7.09
C SER A 101 -1.58 -18.00 5.75
N LEU A 102 -2.01 -17.14 4.82
CA LEU A 102 -1.35 -16.95 3.52
C LEU A 102 -1.41 -15.47 3.10
N VAL A 103 -0.25 -14.90 2.78
CA VAL A 103 -0.16 -13.59 2.13
C VAL A 103 0.36 -13.78 0.71
N VAL A 104 -0.28 -13.14 -0.26
CA VAL A 104 0.10 -13.24 -1.69
C VAL A 104 0.49 -11.86 -2.22
N ILE A 105 1.63 -11.74 -2.86
CA ILE A 105 2.10 -10.54 -3.57
C ILE A 105 2.50 -10.99 -4.98
N ALA A 106 1.66 -10.76 -5.99
CA ALA A 106 1.80 -11.40 -7.30
C ALA A 106 1.78 -10.41 -8.48
N ASP A 107 1.94 -10.93 -9.68
CA ASP A 107 1.91 -10.19 -10.95
C ASP A 107 2.93 -9.04 -11.00
N GLN A 108 2.53 -7.78 -11.15
CA GLN A 108 3.41 -6.61 -11.16
C GLN A 108 3.32 -5.80 -9.86
N ALA A 109 2.78 -6.39 -8.79
CA ALA A 109 2.52 -5.70 -7.54
C ALA A 109 3.80 -5.14 -6.92
N GLN A 110 3.69 -3.94 -6.33
CA GLN A 110 4.80 -3.29 -5.65
C GLN A 110 4.46 -2.99 -4.20
N VAL A 111 5.23 -3.56 -3.26
CA VAL A 111 5.11 -3.29 -1.82
C VAL A 111 6.41 -2.68 -1.31
N PHE A 112 6.38 -1.42 -0.89
CA PHE A 112 7.61 -0.68 -0.58
C PHE A 112 7.46 0.39 0.50
N GLY A 113 8.52 1.17 0.74
CA GLY A 113 8.55 2.11 1.86
C GLY A 113 8.58 1.38 3.20
N ASN A 114 7.75 1.78 4.16
CA ASN A 114 7.54 1.09 5.44
C ASN A 114 6.23 0.28 5.46
N ALA A 115 5.69 -0.06 4.27
CA ALA A 115 4.43 -0.77 4.13
C ALA A 115 4.39 -2.10 4.91
N ARG A 116 3.21 -2.45 5.39
CA ARG A 116 2.96 -3.64 6.22
C ARG A 116 1.81 -4.46 5.64
N VAL A 117 2.05 -5.74 5.34
CA VAL A 117 1.05 -6.69 4.86
C VAL A 117 0.96 -7.84 5.85
N TYR A 118 -0.22 -8.05 6.44
CA TYR A 118 -0.42 -9.09 7.45
C TYR A 118 -1.70 -9.91 7.25
N GLY A 119 -1.75 -11.08 7.88
CA GLY A 119 -2.96 -11.89 7.98
C GLY A 119 -3.18 -12.79 6.77
N ASN A 120 -4.26 -12.55 6.03
CA ASN A 120 -4.71 -13.29 4.85
C ASN A 120 -4.86 -12.35 3.64
N ALA A 121 -3.88 -11.47 3.46
CA ALA A 121 -3.99 -10.36 2.53
C ALA A 121 -3.33 -10.67 1.17
N ALA A 122 -3.89 -10.10 0.10
CA ALA A 122 -3.38 -10.28 -1.26
C ALA A 122 -3.14 -8.93 -1.95
N VAL A 123 -1.96 -8.75 -2.56
CA VAL A 123 -1.63 -7.66 -3.49
C VAL A 123 -1.30 -8.30 -4.84
N PHE A 124 -1.94 -7.90 -5.93
CA PHE A 124 -1.65 -8.48 -7.24
C PHE A 124 -1.98 -7.49 -8.37
N GLU A 125 -1.86 -7.91 -9.63
CA GLU A 125 -1.85 -7.01 -10.80
C GLU A 125 -0.80 -5.89 -10.66
N ASP A 126 -1.09 -4.64 -11.02
CA ASP A 126 -0.13 -3.51 -10.98
C ASP A 126 -0.21 -2.71 -9.67
N ALA A 127 -0.81 -3.28 -8.63
CA ALA A 127 -1.22 -2.53 -7.46
C ALA A 127 -0.04 -2.15 -6.55
N LYS A 128 -0.16 -1.01 -5.86
CA LYS A 128 0.95 -0.43 -5.07
C LYS A 128 0.57 -0.20 -3.63
N LEU A 129 1.36 -0.73 -2.71
CA LEU A 129 1.25 -0.48 -1.27
C LEU A 129 2.55 0.14 -0.76
N PHE A 130 2.50 1.38 -0.26
CA PHE A 130 3.71 2.11 0.14
C PHE A 130 3.50 3.12 1.26
N GLY A 131 4.56 3.86 1.64
CA GLY A 131 4.51 4.76 2.79
C GLY A 131 4.54 4.01 4.11
N GLU A 132 3.71 4.40 5.08
CA GLU A 132 3.48 3.69 6.34
C GLU A 132 2.25 2.76 6.28
N ALA A 133 1.72 2.53 5.07
CA ALA A 133 0.43 1.89 4.86
C ALA A 133 0.40 0.46 5.40
N THR A 134 -0.76 0.07 5.91
CA THR A 134 -0.94 -1.22 6.55
C THR A 134 -2.16 -1.94 6.00
N MET A 135 -1.96 -3.16 5.51
CA MET A 135 -3.02 -4.04 5.05
C MET A 135 -3.08 -5.30 5.90
N ILE A 136 -4.23 -5.57 6.53
CA ILE A 136 -4.42 -6.71 7.43
C ILE A 136 -5.72 -7.48 7.16
N GLY A 137 -5.82 -8.69 7.70
CA GLY A 137 -7.03 -9.51 7.61
C GLY A 137 -7.24 -10.09 6.21
N HIS A 138 -8.49 -10.26 5.81
CA HIS A 138 -8.88 -10.78 4.48
C HIS A 138 -8.92 -9.63 3.45
N SER A 139 -7.85 -8.86 3.38
CA SER A 139 -7.77 -7.70 2.48
C SER A 139 -7.21 -8.07 1.11
N LYS A 140 -7.63 -7.32 0.10
CA LYS A 140 -7.26 -7.59 -1.28
C LYS A 140 -7.02 -6.27 -2.01
N LEU A 141 -5.87 -6.13 -2.64
CA LEU A 141 -5.46 -4.95 -3.38
C LEU A 141 -5.08 -5.37 -4.80
N CYS A 142 -5.75 -4.87 -5.84
CA CYS A 142 -5.48 -5.23 -7.23
C CYS A 142 -5.79 -4.14 -8.25
N GLY A 143 -5.53 -4.39 -9.52
CA GLY A 143 -5.53 -3.37 -10.57
C GLY A 143 -4.36 -2.42 -10.47
N GLN A 144 -4.60 -1.16 -10.83
CA GLN A 144 -3.74 0.00 -10.62
C GLN A 144 -3.95 0.65 -9.24
N SER A 145 -4.79 0.08 -8.37
CA SER A 145 -5.10 0.62 -7.05
C SER A 145 -3.86 0.88 -6.21
N GLN A 146 -3.90 1.95 -5.42
CA GLN A 146 -2.77 2.39 -4.59
C GLN A 146 -3.21 2.69 -3.17
N ILE A 147 -2.41 2.21 -2.21
CA ILE A 147 -2.54 2.52 -0.78
C ILE A 147 -1.21 3.09 -0.32
N LYS A 148 -1.27 4.27 0.31
CA LYS A 148 -0.10 5.07 0.64
C LYS A 148 -0.21 5.72 2.01
N ASP A 149 0.87 6.35 2.43
CA ASP A 149 0.95 7.15 3.67
C ASP A 149 0.52 6.34 4.90
N GLU A 150 -0.27 6.88 5.82
CA GLU A 150 -0.65 6.21 7.07
C GLU A 150 -1.95 5.38 6.95
N MET A 151 -2.40 5.08 5.72
CA MET A 151 -3.67 4.38 5.50
C MET A 151 -3.64 2.94 6.02
N VAL A 152 -4.71 2.55 6.71
CA VAL A 152 -4.90 1.19 7.23
C VAL A 152 -6.16 0.58 6.59
N ILE A 153 -6.02 -0.56 5.93
CA ILE A 153 -7.14 -1.34 5.40
C ILE A 153 -7.25 -2.70 6.09
N VAL A 154 -8.49 -3.09 6.40
CA VAL A 154 -8.82 -4.24 7.24
C VAL A 154 -9.95 -5.02 6.60
N SER A 155 -9.65 -6.24 6.15
CA SER A 155 -10.62 -7.12 5.48
C SER A 155 -11.42 -6.42 4.36
N THR A 156 -10.73 -5.64 3.52
CA THR A 156 -11.32 -4.83 2.44
C THR A 156 -10.76 -5.26 1.09
N GLU A 157 -11.60 -5.32 0.05
CA GLU A 157 -11.16 -5.50 -1.35
C GLU A 157 -11.15 -4.15 -2.07
N LEU A 158 -9.98 -3.75 -2.57
CA LEU A 158 -9.71 -2.58 -3.39
C LEU A 158 -9.11 -3.08 -4.70
N CYS A 159 -9.93 -3.15 -5.73
CA CYS A 159 -9.57 -3.76 -6.99
C CYS A 159 -10.20 -2.94 -8.12
N ASP A 160 -9.44 -2.63 -9.18
CA ASP A 160 -9.87 -1.79 -10.31
C ASP A 160 -11.02 -2.36 -11.17
N LYS A 161 -11.80 -3.31 -10.65
CA LYS A 161 -12.95 -3.86 -11.35
C LYS A 161 -14.07 -2.82 -11.59
N ASP A 162 -13.91 -1.59 -11.10
CA ASP A 162 -14.89 -0.51 -11.18
C ASP A 162 -14.37 0.81 -11.81
N LEU A 163 -13.17 0.86 -12.40
CA LEU A 163 -12.70 2.06 -13.11
C LEU A 163 -12.69 1.85 -14.63
N PRO A 164 -13.70 2.34 -15.37
CA PRO A 164 -13.57 2.44 -16.82
C PRO A 164 -12.44 3.42 -17.16
N GLU A 165 -11.64 3.09 -18.17
CA GLU A 165 -10.72 4.04 -18.80
C GLU A 165 -11.49 5.28 -19.27
N VAL A 166 -11.61 6.30 -18.42
CA VAL A 166 -12.18 7.60 -18.77
C VAL A 166 -11.28 8.66 -18.15
N GLY A 167 -10.76 9.53 -19.00
CA GLY A 167 -9.83 10.59 -18.61
C GLY A 167 -10.28 11.30 -17.34
N ALA A 168 -9.37 11.37 -16.37
CA ALA A 168 -9.46 12.14 -15.12
C ALA A 168 -10.92 12.44 -14.70
N LEU A 169 -11.57 11.47 -14.06
CA LEU A 169 -12.82 11.73 -13.35
C LEU A 169 -12.59 12.93 -12.42
N PRO A 170 -13.45 13.96 -12.44
CA PRO A 170 -13.28 15.12 -11.58
C PRO A 170 -13.25 14.65 -10.13
N GLU A 171 -12.26 15.13 -9.37
CA GLU A 171 -12.27 14.95 -7.91
C GLU A 171 -13.61 15.45 -7.38
N PRO A 172 -14.27 14.69 -6.49
CA PRO A 172 -15.57 15.10 -5.98
C PRO A 172 -15.41 16.44 -5.24
N ILE A 173 -16.12 17.47 -5.69
CA ILE A 173 -15.98 18.82 -5.15
C ILE A 173 -17.02 19.06 -4.06
N LEU A 174 -16.55 19.40 -2.85
CA LEU A 174 -17.39 19.92 -1.78
C LEU A 174 -17.58 21.43 -1.89
N VAL A 175 -18.80 21.87 -1.57
CA VAL A 175 -19.14 23.27 -1.34
C VAL A 175 -19.93 23.37 -0.05
N ILE A 176 -19.45 24.18 0.90
CA ILE A 176 -20.21 24.53 2.10
C ILE A 176 -21.22 25.60 1.70
N THR A 177 -22.52 25.27 1.74
CA THR A 177 -23.60 26.20 1.36
C THR A 177 -24.16 26.96 2.56
N SER A 178 -24.06 26.37 3.75
CA SER A 178 -24.43 27.01 5.01
C SER A 178 -23.54 26.47 6.14
N PRO A 179 -23.19 27.29 7.14
CA PRO A 179 -23.38 28.75 7.18
C PRO A 179 -22.52 29.47 6.12
N VAL A 180 -22.86 30.72 5.81
CA VAL A 180 -21.98 31.58 5.00
C VAL A 180 -20.90 32.20 5.89
N ASP A 181 -19.75 32.56 5.29
CA ASP A 181 -18.70 33.29 5.99
C ASP A 181 -19.28 34.55 6.68
N GLY A 182 -18.92 34.75 7.95
CA GLY A 182 -19.33 35.93 8.71
C GLY A 182 -19.89 35.62 10.10
N PHE A 183 -20.97 36.30 10.47
CA PHE A 183 -21.51 36.29 11.83
C PHE A 183 -22.64 35.27 11.98
N ALA A 184 -22.48 34.32 12.91
CA ALA A 184 -23.59 33.49 13.38
C ALA A 184 -24.31 34.22 14.51
N THR A 185 -25.51 34.74 14.25
CA THR A 185 -26.34 35.37 15.28
C THR A 185 -26.98 34.30 16.19
N ILE A 186 -26.38 34.12 17.37
CA ILE A 186 -26.99 33.55 18.58
C ILE A 186 -27.26 32.02 18.54
N ALA A 187 -26.19 31.21 18.50
CA ALA A 187 -26.23 29.79 18.88
C ALA A 187 -24.84 29.24 19.31
N THR A 188 -24.82 28.25 20.21
CA THR A 188 -23.60 27.49 20.60
C THR A 188 -23.12 26.53 19.53
N THR A 189 -23.97 26.27 18.54
CA THR A 189 -23.78 25.32 17.46
C THR A 189 -24.34 25.92 16.19
N VAL A 190 -23.88 25.46 15.03
CA VAL A 190 -24.45 25.82 13.75
C VAL A 190 -24.72 24.55 12.94
N ASP A 191 -25.78 24.58 12.17
CA ASP A 191 -26.04 23.52 11.21
C ASP A 191 -25.29 23.80 9.92
N VAL A 192 -24.58 22.79 9.43
CA VAL A 192 -23.72 22.90 8.24
C VAL A 192 -24.40 22.16 7.10
N GLU A 193 -24.67 22.87 6.02
CA GLU A 193 -25.17 22.30 4.78
C GLU A 193 -24.04 22.25 3.75
N VAL A 194 -23.98 21.11 3.08
CA VAL A 194 -22.90 20.78 2.16
C VAL A 194 -23.51 20.23 0.87
N THR A 195 -23.04 20.72 -0.27
CA THR A 195 -23.39 20.20 -1.59
C THR A 195 -22.17 19.63 -2.30
N THR A 196 -22.41 18.65 -3.17
CA THR A 196 -21.37 17.91 -3.92
C THR A 196 -21.82 17.66 -5.36
N GLN A 197 -20.89 17.28 -6.23
CA GLN A 197 -21.17 16.91 -7.63
C GLN A 197 -21.44 15.41 -7.81
N VAL A 198 -21.14 14.61 -6.79
CA VAL A 198 -21.33 13.15 -6.76
C VAL A 198 -21.89 12.73 -5.41
N ASP A 199 -22.46 11.52 -5.34
CA ASP A 199 -22.91 10.95 -4.08
C ASP A 199 -21.70 10.55 -3.21
N LEU A 200 -21.74 11.00 -1.96
CA LEU A 200 -20.75 10.71 -0.93
C LEU A 200 -21.27 9.68 0.08
N ASN A 201 -20.42 8.72 0.43
CA ASN A 201 -20.66 7.75 1.49
C ASN A 201 -20.54 8.38 2.88
N LEU A 202 -19.64 9.36 3.02
CA LEU A 202 -19.34 10.01 4.28
C LEU A 202 -19.13 11.49 4.07
N VAL A 203 -19.73 12.32 4.92
CA VAL A 203 -19.40 13.73 5.07
C VAL A 203 -19.26 14.04 6.55
N ASN A 204 -18.18 14.73 6.92
CA ASN A 204 -17.86 15.09 8.29
C ASN A 204 -17.52 16.57 8.39
N ALA A 205 -18.13 17.27 9.33
CA ALA A 205 -17.82 18.66 9.68
C ALA A 205 -17.30 18.75 11.11
N ASN A 206 -16.01 19.05 11.30
CA ASN A 206 -15.36 19.15 12.61
C ASN A 206 -15.69 17.99 13.59
N GLY A 207 -15.75 16.76 13.09
CA GLY A 207 -16.08 15.56 13.87
C GLY A 207 -17.56 15.19 13.90
N ILE A 208 -18.46 16.01 13.34
CA ILE A 208 -19.90 15.71 13.24
C ILE A 208 -20.21 15.07 11.89
N TYR A 209 -20.79 13.87 11.91
CA TYR A 209 -21.24 13.19 10.70
C TYR A 209 -22.55 13.76 10.17
N CYS A 210 -22.56 14.05 8.87
CA CYS A 210 -23.70 14.66 8.20
C CYS A 210 -24.64 13.58 7.65
N THR A 211 -25.94 13.87 7.63
CA THR A 211 -26.95 12.98 7.04
C THR A 211 -27.27 13.44 5.62
N SER A 212 -27.43 12.51 4.69
CA SER A 212 -27.92 12.84 3.35
C SER A 212 -29.39 13.26 3.44
N THR A 213 -29.74 14.41 2.87
CA THR A 213 -31.10 14.98 2.90
C THR A 213 -31.74 15.08 1.51
N GLY A 214 -31.02 14.68 0.45
CA GLY A 214 -31.45 14.75 -0.93
C GLY A 214 -30.33 14.34 -1.88
N ALA A 215 -30.55 14.53 -3.19
CA ALA A 215 -29.52 14.27 -4.19
C ALA A 215 -28.33 15.20 -3.95
N GLN A 216 -27.19 14.62 -3.53
CA GLN A 216 -25.91 15.32 -3.38
C GLN A 216 -25.90 16.47 -2.34
N THR A 217 -26.83 16.43 -1.37
CA THR A 217 -26.89 17.37 -0.24
C THR A 217 -26.77 16.64 1.09
N TYR A 218 -25.94 17.20 1.97
CA TYR A 218 -25.64 16.66 3.29
C TYR A 218 -25.83 17.73 4.37
N PHE A 219 -26.36 17.31 5.52
CA PHE A 219 -26.66 18.19 6.63
C PHE A 219 -26.00 17.69 7.91
N CYS A 220 -25.07 18.49 8.44
CA CYS A 220 -24.36 18.22 9.69
C CYS A 220 -25.01 19.07 10.79
N GLN A 221 -25.77 18.41 11.66
CA GLN A 221 -26.52 19.12 12.69
C GLN A 221 -25.65 19.43 13.91
N ALA A 222 -25.81 20.63 14.47
CA ALA A 222 -25.21 21.05 15.72
C ALA A 222 -23.67 21.02 15.77
N VAL A 223 -23.00 21.52 14.71
CA VAL A 223 -21.54 21.69 14.70
C VAL A 223 -21.13 22.76 15.73
N PRO A 224 -20.30 22.43 16.74
CA PRO A 224 -20.04 23.30 17.88
C PRO A 224 -19.20 24.52 17.52
N LEU A 225 -19.54 25.67 18.13
CA LEU A 225 -18.81 26.94 18.02
C LEU A 225 -18.35 27.44 19.40
N ASN A 226 -17.08 27.85 19.48
CA ASN A 226 -16.51 28.58 20.61
C ASN A 226 -16.85 30.07 20.53
N MET A 227 -16.73 30.82 21.64
CA MET A 227 -16.81 32.29 21.59
C MET A 227 -15.68 32.86 20.72
N GLY A 228 -16.01 33.81 19.85
CA GLY A 228 -15.06 34.42 18.91
C GLY A 228 -14.99 33.72 17.56
N GLU A 229 -13.82 33.73 16.93
CA GLU A 229 -13.61 33.16 15.60
C GLU A 229 -13.57 31.63 15.64
N ASN A 230 -14.28 31.00 14.71
CA ASN A 230 -14.29 29.56 14.50
C ASN A 230 -13.98 29.25 13.04
N THR A 231 -13.37 28.09 12.81
CA THR A 231 -13.19 27.52 11.47
C THR A 231 -13.98 26.23 11.40
N ILE A 232 -14.89 26.15 10.44
CA ILE A 232 -15.66 24.93 10.16
C ILE A 232 -15.00 24.25 8.98
N SER A 233 -14.42 23.08 9.20
CA SER A 233 -13.78 22.26 8.18
C SER A 233 -14.65 21.07 7.85
N VAL A 234 -14.86 20.83 6.56
CA VAL A 234 -15.67 19.74 6.02
C VAL A 234 -14.82 18.88 5.10
N GLU A 235 -14.93 17.57 5.27
CA GLU A 235 -14.36 16.56 4.39
C GLU A 235 -15.42 15.53 3.97
N GLY A 236 -15.23 14.93 2.80
CA GLY A 236 -16.16 13.98 2.21
C GLY A 236 -15.42 12.87 1.49
N VAL A 237 -16.07 11.71 1.41
CA VAL A 237 -15.54 10.50 0.76
C VAL A 237 -16.66 9.84 -0.05
N ASP A 238 -16.41 9.57 -1.32
CA ASP A 238 -17.38 8.95 -2.23
C ASP A 238 -17.46 7.40 -2.13
N SER A 239 -18.31 6.80 -2.98
CA SER A 239 -18.46 5.34 -3.08
C SER A 239 -17.16 4.62 -3.42
N ASP A 240 -16.25 5.32 -4.09
CA ASP A 240 -15.00 4.79 -4.62
C ASP A 240 -13.81 5.16 -3.70
N PHE A 241 -14.11 5.61 -2.47
CA PHE A 241 -13.16 6.05 -1.46
C PHE A 241 -12.30 7.25 -1.88
N ARG A 242 -12.73 8.06 -2.85
CA ARG A 242 -12.03 9.28 -3.24
C ARG A 242 -12.39 10.39 -2.26
N SER A 243 -11.36 10.98 -1.64
CA SER A 243 -11.54 12.16 -0.78
C SER A 243 -11.80 13.39 -1.64
N THR A 244 -12.72 14.22 -1.18
CA THR A 244 -13.02 15.53 -1.76
C THR A 244 -11.98 16.61 -1.40
N GLY A 245 -11.01 16.27 -0.55
CA GLY A 245 -10.21 17.24 0.20
C GLY A 245 -11.02 17.97 1.26
N ILE A 246 -10.35 18.85 2.02
CA ILE A 246 -10.96 19.65 3.08
C ILE A 246 -11.38 21.01 2.53
N LYS A 247 -12.62 21.41 2.79
CA LYS A 247 -13.11 22.78 2.61
C LYS A 247 -13.36 23.43 3.96
N ALA A 248 -13.10 24.73 4.07
CA ALA A 248 -13.30 25.43 5.32
C ALA A 248 -13.88 26.83 5.12
N ILE A 249 -14.69 27.25 6.08
CA ILE A 249 -15.26 28.61 6.18
C ILE A 249 -15.00 29.19 7.57
N LYS A 250 -15.00 30.51 7.67
CA LYS A 250 -14.82 31.23 8.94
C LYS A 250 -16.14 31.76 9.45
N VAL A 251 -16.47 31.41 10.69
CA VAL A 251 -17.69 31.84 11.36
C VAL A 251 -17.34 32.49 12.69
N THR A 252 -17.88 33.67 12.94
CA THR A 252 -17.70 34.38 14.22
C THR A 252 -18.95 34.23 15.06
N ARG A 253 -18.77 33.72 16.28
CA ARG A 253 -19.80 33.68 17.32
C ARG A 253 -19.58 34.85 18.28
N ASN A 254 -20.57 35.75 18.33
CA ASN A 254 -20.60 36.87 19.29
C ASN A 254 -21.24 36.48 20.62
#